data_AF-A0A382DQL2-F1
#
_entry.id   AF-A0A382DQL2-F1
#
_cell.length_a   1.000
_cell.length_b   1.000
_cell.length_c   1.000
_cell.angle_alpha   90.00
_cell.angle_beta   90.00
_cell.angle_gamma   90.00
#
_symmetry.space_group_name_H-M   'P 1'
#
loop_
_entity.id
_entity.type
_entity.pdbx_description
1 polymer ?
#
loop_
_entity_poly.entity_id
_entity_poly.type
_entity_poly.pdbx_seq_one_letter_code
_entity_poly.pdbx_strand_id
1 'polypeptide(L)'
;MISVATGIARILKMEGIEWVSTFPVCRVNNSLGEENIPMIMMRDDRYAVALADGYSRVTAGKEIGVCTVQGGVNAAGIQVAYAGLAQA
;
A
#
# COMPACT_ATOMS: atom_id res chain seq x y z
N MET A 1 16.57 18.34 -4.00
CA MET A 1 16.17 17.18 -4.83
C MET A 1 15.42 16.22 -3.91
N ILE A 2 14.23 15.73 -4.29
CA ILE A 2 13.47 14.77 -3.48
C ILE A 2 13.84 13.34 -3.85
N SER A 3 13.67 12.39 -2.92
CA SER A 3 13.83 10.96 -3.23
C SER A 3 12.66 10.45 -4.10
N VAL A 4 12.85 9.34 -4.81
CA VAL A 4 11.78 8.69 -5.58
C VAL A 4 10.61 8.28 -4.67
N ALA A 5 10.91 7.73 -3.48
CA ALA A 5 9.89 7.32 -2.51
C ALA A 5 9.07 8.50 -1.98
N THR A 6 9.73 9.63 -1.70
CA THR A 6 9.06 10.90 -1.33
C THR A 6 8.17 11.41 -2.46
N GLY A 7 8.63 11.31 -3.71
CA GLY A 7 7.82 11.65 -4.89
C GLY A 7 6.54 10.82 -4.97
N ILE A 8 6.64 9.49 -4.79
CA ILE A 8 5.47 8.59 -4.76
C ILE A 8 4.50 9.00 -3.66
N ALA A 9 4.99 9.20 -2.43
CA ALA A 9 4.14 9.58 -1.30
C ALA A 9 3.38 10.89 -1.56
N ARG A 10 4.05 11.92 -2.11
CA ARG A 10 3.39 13.18 -2.47
C ARG A 10 2.34 13.02 -3.55
N ILE A 11 2.60 12.20 -4.57
CA ILE A 11 1.63 11.91 -5.62
C ILE A 11 0.39 11.23 -5.03
N LEU A 12 0.56 10.19 -4.20
CA LEU A 12 -0.56 9.54 -3.54
C LEU A 12 -1.40 10.53 -2.71
N LYS A 13 -0.75 11.46 -2.00
CA LYS A 13 -1.46 12.51 -1.26
C LYS A 13 -2.24 13.46 -2.17
N MET A 14 -1.68 13.83 -3.33
CA MET A 14 -2.35 14.66 -4.33
C MET A 14 -3.54 13.95 -4.98
N GLU A 15 -3.47 12.63 -5.14
CA GLU A 15 -4.57 11.77 -5.60
C GLU A 15 -5.63 11.51 -4.50
N GLY A 16 -5.47 12.09 -3.30
CA GLY A 16 -6.45 11.98 -2.22
C GLY A 16 -6.34 10.71 -1.37
N ILE A 17 -5.20 10.00 -1.42
CA ILE A 17 -5.00 8.80 -0.60
C ILE A 17 -4.78 9.20 0.86
N GLU A 18 -5.72 8.80 1.72
CA GLU A 18 -5.71 9.14 3.15
C GLU A 18 -4.95 8.13 4.02
N TRP A 19 -4.77 6.89 3.55
CA TRP A 19 -4.07 5.84 4.28
C TRP A 19 -3.60 4.73 3.34
N VAL A 20 -2.63 3.95 3.82
CA VAL A 20 -2.07 2.81 3.08
C VAL A 20 -2.06 1.57 3.97
N SER A 21 -2.61 0.47 3.49
CA SER A 21 -2.45 -0.83 4.14
C SER A 21 -1.07 -1.42 3.84
N THR A 22 -0.47 -2.15 4.78
CA THR A 22 0.89 -2.68 4.58
C THR A 22 1.15 -3.96 5.35
N PHE A 23 1.86 -4.89 4.72
CA PHE A 23 2.58 -5.97 5.39
C PHE A 23 3.58 -6.65 4.44
N PRO A 24 4.80 -6.98 4.90
CA PRO A 24 5.56 -6.18 5.87
C PRO A 24 5.93 -4.83 5.21
N VAL A 25 6.77 -4.03 5.87
CA VAL A 25 7.21 -2.75 5.29
C VAL A 25 8.11 -2.96 4.05
N CYS A 26 8.00 -2.03 3.10
CA CYS A 26 8.85 -1.89 1.93
C CYS A 26 9.53 -0.50 1.91
N ARG A 27 10.33 -0.21 0.86
CA ARG A 27 11.16 1.00 0.79
C ARG A 27 10.38 2.32 0.81
N VAL A 28 9.09 2.30 0.46
CA VAL A 28 8.27 3.53 0.38
C VAL A 28 7.69 3.93 1.74
N ASN A 29 7.60 3.01 2.71
CA ASN A 29 6.85 3.22 3.95
C ASN A 29 7.42 4.35 4.82
N ASN A 30 8.74 4.52 4.86
CA ASN A 30 9.35 5.65 5.57
C ASN A 30 8.90 6.99 4.99
N SER A 31 8.88 7.11 3.66
CA SER A 31 8.42 8.33 2.99
C SER A 31 6.91 8.56 3.13
N LEU A 32 6.10 7.50 3.21
CA LEU A 32 4.68 7.63 3.57
C LEU A 32 4.53 8.26 4.96
N GLY A 33 5.30 7.79 5.94
CA GLY A 33 5.34 8.36 7.28
C GLY A 33 5.79 9.83 7.30
N GLU A 34 6.89 10.16 6.60
CA GLU A 34 7.41 11.54 6.49
C GLU A 34 6.39 12.50 5.86
N GLU A 35 5.64 12.06 4.85
CA GLU A 35 4.62 12.86 4.17
C GLU A 35 3.25 12.81 4.89
N ASN A 36 3.19 12.21 6.08
CA ASN A 36 2.02 12.07 6.95
C ASN A 36 0.86 11.31 6.28
N ILE A 37 1.17 10.20 5.62
CA ILE A 37 0.19 9.22 5.14
C ILE A 37 0.15 8.07 6.16
N PRO A 38 -0.93 7.94 6.96
CA PRO A 38 -1.13 6.84 7.88
C PRO A 38 -0.95 5.47 7.22
N MET A 39 -0.28 4.57 7.93
CA MET A 39 -0.10 3.19 7.50
C MET A 39 -0.85 2.24 8.44
N ILE A 40 -1.68 1.38 7.87
CA ILE A 40 -2.42 0.36 8.61
C ILE A 40 -1.69 -0.98 8.46
N MET A 41 -1.00 -1.41 9.51
CA MET A 41 -0.24 -2.67 9.53
C MET A 41 -1.19 -3.86 9.63
N MET A 42 -1.12 -4.77 8.66
CA MET A 42 -1.90 -6.00 8.64
C MET A 42 -1.16 -7.18 9.29
N ARG A 43 -1.82 -8.33 9.39
CA ARG A 43 -1.22 -9.55 9.96
C ARG A 43 -0.34 -10.30 8.96
N ASP A 44 -0.71 -10.28 7.69
CA ASP A 44 0.02 -10.85 6.57
C ASP A 44 -0.26 -10.06 5.26
N ASP A 45 0.49 -10.38 4.20
CA ASP A 45 0.38 -9.69 2.90
C ASP A 45 -1.01 -9.84 2.25
N ARG A 46 -1.72 -10.94 2.52
CA ARG A 46 -3.05 -11.21 1.93
C ARG A 46 -4.07 -10.24 2.51
N TYR A 47 -4.01 -9.99 3.81
CA TYR A 47 -4.87 -9.01 4.47
C TYR A 47 -4.55 -7.58 4.06
N ALA A 48 -3.28 -7.25 3.77
CA ALA A 48 -2.91 -5.93 3.22
C ALA A 48 -3.62 -5.67 1.89
N VAL A 49 -3.56 -6.62 0.96
CA VAL A 49 -4.27 -6.48 -0.32
C VAL A 49 -5.79 -6.48 -0.13
N ALA A 50 -6.32 -7.40 0.66
CA ALA A 50 -7.77 -7.53 0.87
C ALA A 50 -8.40 -6.27 1.50
N LEU A 51 -7.70 -5.58 2.39
CA LEU A 51 -8.19 -4.33 2.98
C LEU A 51 -8.29 -3.21 1.93
N ALA A 52 -7.24 -3.03 1.13
CA ALA A 52 -7.23 -2.03 0.07
C ALA A 52 -8.30 -2.31 -1.01
N ASP A 53 -8.40 -3.56 -1.46
CA ASP A 53 -9.42 -3.99 -2.42
C ASP A 53 -10.84 -3.81 -1.86
N GLY A 54 -11.09 -4.30 -0.64
CA GLY A 54 -12.39 -4.19 0.02
C GLY A 54 -12.84 -2.74 0.23
N TYR A 55 -11.92 -1.85 0.62
CA TYR A 55 -12.21 -0.42 0.74
C TYR A 55 -12.60 0.19 -0.61
N SER A 56 -11.89 -0.15 -1.68
CA SER A 56 -12.21 0.32 -3.02
C SER A 56 -13.59 -0.16 -3.48
N ARG A 57 -13.95 -1.40 -3.16
CA ARG A 57 -15.25 -1.99 -3.53
C ARG A 57 -16.40 -1.41 -2.73
N VAL A 58 -16.26 -1.24 -1.41
CA VAL A 58 -17.34 -0.73 -0.55
C VAL A 58 -17.69 0.73 -0.86
N THR A 59 -16.71 1.50 -1.36
CA THR A 59 -16.90 2.89 -1.80
C THR A 59 -17.34 2.98 -3.27
N ALA A 60 -17.54 1.84 -3.94
CA ALA A 60 -17.84 1.74 -5.37
C ALA A 60 -16.82 2.49 -6.26
N GLY A 61 -15.54 2.46 -5.86
CA GLY A 61 -14.44 3.10 -6.58
C GLY A 61 -14.37 4.61 -6.41
N LYS A 62 -15.19 5.23 -5.55
CA LYS A 62 -15.09 6.65 -5.22
C LYS A 62 -13.83 6.98 -4.43
N GLU A 63 -13.36 6.02 -3.63
CA GLU A 63 -12.11 6.11 -2.89
C GLU A 63 -11.26 4.89 -3.25
N ILE A 64 -10.00 5.12 -3.63
CA ILE A 64 -9.10 4.06 -4.07
C ILE A 64 -8.25 3.61 -2.89
N GLY A 65 -8.34 2.32 -2.55
CA GLY A 65 -7.50 1.69 -1.55
C GLY A 65 -6.10 1.41 -2.09
N VAL A 66 -5.10 1.65 -1.26
CA VAL A 66 -3.68 1.43 -1.59
C VAL A 66 -3.07 0.45 -0.60
N CYS A 67 -2.29 -0.49 -1.12
CA CYS A 67 -1.47 -1.39 -0.30
C CYS A 67 0.00 -1.36 -0.73
N THR A 68 0.88 -1.62 0.23
CA THR A 68 2.30 -1.92 -0.04
C THR A 68 2.63 -3.31 0.46
N VAL A 69 3.30 -4.10 -0.38
CA VAL A 69 3.80 -5.44 -0.06
C VAL A 69 5.31 -5.51 -0.28
N GLN A 70 5.98 -6.48 0.36
CA GLN A 70 7.42 -6.65 0.20
C GLN A 70 7.79 -7.17 -1.20
N GLY A 71 8.67 -6.46 -1.88
CA GLY A 71 9.26 -6.85 -3.17
C GLY A 71 10.80 -6.85 -3.16
N GLY A 72 11.41 -7.19 -4.31
CA GLY A 72 12.86 -7.19 -4.50
C GLY A 72 13.53 -8.55 -4.27
N VAL A 73 14.74 -8.56 -3.70
CA VAL A 73 15.47 -9.79 -3.39
C VAL A 73 14.80 -10.49 -2.20
N ASN A 74 14.54 -11.80 -2.32
CA ASN A 74 13.82 -12.60 -1.32
C ASN A 74 12.39 -12.09 -1.02
N ALA A 75 11.63 -11.76 -2.07
CA ALA A 75 10.27 -11.24 -1.98
C ALA A 75 9.23 -12.32 -1.61
N ALA A 76 9.35 -12.94 -0.42
CA ALA A 76 8.34 -13.87 0.06
C ALA A 76 6.96 -13.18 0.21
N GLY A 77 6.95 -11.89 0.60
CA GLY A 77 5.71 -11.12 0.75
C GLY A 77 4.87 -11.02 -0.53
N ILE A 78 5.47 -10.64 -1.67
CA ILE A 78 4.72 -10.58 -2.94
C ILE A 78 4.19 -11.95 -3.39
N GLN A 79 4.87 -13.05 -3.05
CA GLN A 79 4.39 -14.41 -3.35
C GLN A 79 3.15 -14.76 -2.50
N VAL A 80 3.15 -14.37 -1.23
CA VAL A 80 1.98 -14.54 -0.34
C VAL A 80 0.82 -13.64 -0.78
N ALA A 81 1.12 -12.40 -1.19
CA ALA A 81 0.15 -11.43 -1.69
C ALA A 81 -0.51 -11.83 -3.01
N TYR A 82 0.15 -12.69 -3.82
CA TYR A 82 -0.19 -12.92 -5.22
C TYR A 82 -1.65 -13.27 -5.47
N ALA A 83 -2.25 -14.15 -4.66
CA ALA A 83 -3.66 -14.51 -4.80
C ALA A 83 -4.61 -13.34 -4.53
N GLY A 84 -4.27 -12.46 -3.58
CA GLY A 84 -5.03 -11.24 -3.32
C GLY A 84 -4.89 -10.24 -4.46
N LEU A 85 -3.68 -10.07 -4.98
CA LEU A 85 -3.41 -9.20 -6.14
C LEU A 85 -4.12 -9.67 -7.40
N ALA A 86 -4.23 -10.99 -7.62
CA ALA A 86 -4.93 -11.56 -8.76
C ALA A 86 -6.47 -11.38 -8.69
N GLN A 87 -7.01 -11.20 -7.48
CA GLN A 87 -8.44 -11.03 -7.24
C GLN A 87 -8.89 -9.57 -7.36
N ALA A 88 -8.05 -8.65 -6.90
CA ALA A 88 -8.33 -7.21 -6.87
C ALA A 88 -8.55 -6.65 -8.30
#